data_AF-A0AAV6SJX6-F1
#
_entry.id   AF-A0AAV6SJX6-F1
#
_cell.length_a   1.000
_cell.length_b   1.000
_cell.length_c   1.000
_cell.angle_alpha   90.00
_cell.angle_beta   90.00
_cell.angle_gamma   90.00
#
_symmetry.space_group_name_H-M   'P 1'
#
loop_
_entity.id
_entity.type
_entity.pdbx_description
1 polymer ?
#
loop_
_entity_poly.entity_id
_entity_poly.type
_entity_poly.pdbx_seq_one_letter_code
_entity_poly.pdbx_strand_id
1 'polypeptide(L)'
;MGGVVSLSNTRKTAGTTSGVEEENTSCCKKMSCNASVIRVHVPPEGQLQRAPVHLLPCEIEHSGSAQVSQYFTATTKDRKCEKTVSFRGRELKGQEISCPQGYTGLVLKETNKPGSDQEDRTVKVSSVFDKLTYWNLETPPNSDDMIVMAMDWPELADAIHGPVQD
;
A
#
# COMPACT_ATOMS: atom_id res chain seq x y z
N MET A 1 6.44 13.56 -1.61
CA MET A 1 5.85 12.71 -2.69
C MET A 1 5.06 11.59 -2.05
N GLY A 2 3.72 11.71 -2.04
CA GLY A 2 2.83 10.81 -1.30
C GLY A 2 2.79 9.39 -1.89
N GLY A 3 2.97 8.39 -1.04
CA GLY A 3 2.75 6.99 -1.40
C GLY A 3 1.26 6.67 -1.30
N VAL A 4 0.65 6.31 -2.43
CA VAL A 4 -0.72 5.78 -2.49
C VAL A 4 -0.64 4.27 -2.28
N VAL A 5 -1.27 3.77 -1.24
CA VAL A 5 -1.48 2.33 -1.05
C VAL A 5 -2.71 1.95 -1.88
N SER A 6 -2.50 1.16 -2.94
CA SER A 6 -3.57 0.66 -3.79
C SER A 6 -3.86 -0.80 -3.44
N LEU A 7 -5.07 -1.06 -2.96
CA LEU A 7 -5.63 -2.40 -2.80
C LEU A 7 -6.31 -2.79 -4.12
N SER A 8 -5.85 -3.86 -4.76
CA SER A 8 -6.45 -4.38 -5.99
C SER A 8 -7.01 -5.78 -5.77
N ASN A 9 -8.29 -5.96 -6.12
CA ASN A 9 -9.04 -7.21 -6.01
C ASN A 9 -9.00 -7.95 -7.36
N THR A 10 -8.65 -9.23 -7.38
CA THR A 10 -8.67 -10.06 -8.62
C THR A 10 -9.69 -11.18 -8.47
N ARG A 11 -10.81 -11.07 -9.19
CA ARG A 11 -11.83 -12.12 -9.32
C ARG A 11 -11.58 -12.92 -10.60
N LYS A 12 -11.48 -14.24 -10.48
CA LYS A 12 -11.38 -15.18 -11.62
C LYS A 12 -12.79 -15.49 -12.12
N THR A 13 -13.07 -15.31 -13.42
CA THR A 13 -14.27 -15.86 -14.06
C THR A 13 -13.87 -16.72 -15.27
N ALA A 14 -14.47 -17.91 -15.34
CA ALA A 14 -14.28 -18.90 -16.39
C ALA A 14 -15.22 -18.60 -17.58
N GLY A 15 -14.72 -18.78 -18.80
CA GLY A 15 -15.46 -18.57 -20.03
C GLY A 15 -16.27 -19.78 -20.49
N THR A 16 -17.29 -19.52 -21.31
CA THR A 16 -17.94 -20.49 -22.21
C THR A 16 -18.42 -19.78 -23.47
N THR A 17 -18.32 -20.50 -24.58
CA THR A 17 -18.32 -20.14 -26.00
C THR A 17 -19.68 -19.88 -26.66
N SER A 18 -19.74 -19.03 -27.71
CA SER A 18 -20.20 -19.38 -29.08
C SER A 18 -20.21 -18.14 -30.03
N GLY A 19 -19.81 -18.35 -31.31
CA GLY A 19 -19.98 -17.41 -32.44
C GLY A 19 -21.43 -17.39 -32.94
N VAL A 20 -21.90 -16.64 -33.96
CA VAL A 20 -21.39 -16.07 -35.23
C VAL A 20 -22.41 -14.92 -35.55
N GLU A 21 -22.13 -13.75 -36.17
CA GLU A 21 -22.01 -13.44 -37.62
C GLU A 21 -22.16 -11.91 -37.85
N GLU A 22 -21.50 -11.37 -38.91
CA GLU A 22 -21.76 -10.19 -39.79
C GLU A 22 -22.53 -8.92 -39.29
N GLU A 23 -22.34 -7.67 -39.73
CA GLU A 23 -21.53 -6.98 -40.75
C GLU A 23 -21.63 -5.45 -40.43
N ASN A 24 -20.62 -4.68 -40.86
CA ASN A 24 -20.74 -3.32 -41.41
C ASN A 24 -21.44 -2.19 -40.62
N THR A 25 -20.68 -1.36 -39.88
CA THR A 25 -20.84 0.11 -39.99
C THR A 25 -19.65 0.89 -39.42
N SER A 26 -19.20 1.87 -40.21
CA SER A 26 -18.55 3.12 -39.80
C SER A 26 -17.24 3.02 -39.01
N CYS A 27 -16.18 3.52 -39.66
CA CYS A 27 -14.89 3.86 -39.08
C CYS A 27 -15.07 4.86 -37.92
N CYS A 28 -15.41 4.34 -36.74
CA CYS A 28 -15.03 4.95 -35.49
C CYS A 28 -13.51 4.83 -35.45
N LYS A 29 -12.80 5.86 -35.91
CA LYS A 29 -11.40 6.11 -35.54
C LYS A 29 -11.37 6.00 -34.02
N LYS A 30 -10.98 4.83 -33.52
CA LYS A 30 -10.72 4.60 -32.12
C LYS A 30 -9.65 5.63 -31.80
N MET A 31 -10.04 6.69 -31.09
CA MET A 31 -9.08 7.56 -30.43
C MET A 31 -8.30 6.60 -29.54
N SER A 32 -7.12 6.19 -30.00
CA SER A 32 -6.19 5.43 -29.18
C SER A 32 -5.70 6.44 -28.15
N CYS A 33 -6.47 6.59 -27.08
CA CYS A 33 -5.91 7.06 -25.84
C CYS A 33 -4.86 6.01 -25.47
N ASN A 34 -3.59 6.33 -25.70
CA ASN A 34 -2.49 5.55 -25.17
C ASN A 34 -2.48 5.79 -23.66
N ALA A 35 -3.40 5.14 -22.96
CA ALA A 35 -3.40 5.11 -21.50
C ALA A 35 -2.24 4.22 -21.08
N SER A 36 -1.26 4.80 -20.39
CA SER A 36 -0.17 4.03 -19.81
C SER A 36 -0.72 3.06 -18.76
N VAL A 37 -0.26 1.82 -18.79
CA VAL A 37 -0.69 0.77 -17.88
C VAL A 37 0.36 0.58 -16.78
N ILE A 38 -0.09 0.54 -15.52
CA ILE A 38 0.76 0.13 -14.39
C ILE A 38 0.53 -1.36 -14.14
N ARG A 39 1.59 -2.16 -14.32
CA ARG A 39 1.58 -3.60 -14.03
C ARG A 39 2.30 -3.87 -12.71
N VAL A 40 1.58 -4.50 -11.78
CA VAL A 40 2.17 -4.95 -10.50
C VAL A 40 2.67 -6.39 -10.69
N HIS A 41 3.97 -6.59 -10.54
CA HIS A 41 4.57 -7.91 -10.54
C HIS A 41 4.69 -8.43 -9.11
N VAL A 42 3.86 -9.42 -8.79
CA VAL A 42 3.87 -10.14 -7.52
C VAL A 42 4.72 -11.41 -7.69
N PRO A 43 5.82 -11.57 -6.96
CA PRO A 43 6.61 -12.80 -7.02
C PRO A 43 5.82 -13.98 -6.44
N PRO A 44 6.15 -15.24 -6.83
CA PRO A 44 5.49 -16.43 -6.30
C PRO A 44 5.53 -16.49 -4.76
N GLU A 45 4.47 -17.04 -4.17
CA GLU A 45 4.31 -17.19 -2.72
C GLU A 45 5.52 -17.93 -2.10
N GLY A 46 6.10 -17.35 -1.04
CA GLY A 46 7.23 -17.93 -0.29
C GLY A 46 8.55 -17.16 -0.35
N GLN A 47 8.67 -16.10 -1.17
CA GLN A 47 9.94 -15.38 -1.34
C GLN A 47 9.99 -13.97 -0.70
N LEU A 48 8.86 -13.42 -0.25
CA LEU A 48 8.80 -12.04 0.26
C LEU A 48 9.10 -11.97 1.77
N GLN A 49 10.05 -11.13 2.13
CA GLN A 49 10.39 -10.85 3.53
C GLN A 49 9.38 -9.87 4.13
N ARG A 50 9.10 -10.04 5.43
CA ARG A 50 8.35 -9.03 6.20
C ARG A 50 9.26 -7.88 6.56
N ALA A 51 8.85 -6.67 6.20
CA ALA A 51 9.58 -5.46 6.53
C ALA A 51 8.97 -4.75 7.74
N PRO A 52 9.78 -4.27 8.71
CA PRO A 52 9.29 -3.33 9.70
C PRO A 52 8.97 -1.98 9.03
N VAL A 53 7.77 -1.46 9.30
CA VAL A 53 7.30 -0.17 8.74
C VAL A 53 7.02 0.80 9.88
N HIS A 54 7.48 2.04 9.74
CA HIS A 54 7.29 3.13 10.69
C HIS A 54 6.66 4.33 9.99
N LEU A 55 5.54 4.83 10.52
CA LEU A 55 4.93 6.09 10.10
C LEU A 55 5.31 7.18 11.10
N LEU A 56 6.13 8.14 10.67
CA LEU A 56 6.65 9.22 11.52
C LEU A 56 5.78 10.48 11.43
N PRO A 57 5.68 11.30 12.49
CA PRO A 57 4.93 12.55 12.49
C PRO A 57 5.76 13.70 11.90
N CYS A 58 6.48 13.43 10.81
CA CYS A 58 7.31 14.40 10.11
C CYS A 58 7.61 13.95 8.69
N GLU A 59 7.84 14.91 7.79
CA GLU A 59 8.34 14.63 6.45
C GLU A 59 9.88 14.58 6.45
N ILE A 60 10.42 13.58 5.75
CA ILE A 60 11.85 13.45 5.48
C ILE A 60 12.04 13.58 3.97
N GLU A 61 12.71 14.64 3.53
CA GLU A 61 12.92 14.92 2.10
C GLU A 61 13.76 13.84 1.40
N HIS A 62 14.63 13.16 2.15
CA HIS A 62 15.48 12.11 1.60
C HIS A 62 14.76 10.76 1.50
N SER A 63 14.56 10.26 0.28
CA SER A 63 13.93 8.96 0.00
C SER A 63 14.92 7.82 -0.28
N GLY A 64 16.12 7.87 0.29
CA GLY A 64 17.17 6.87 0.12
C GLY A 64 17.34 5.91 1.31
N SER A 65 18.47 5.21 1.34
CA SER A 65 18.80 4.28 2.43
C SER A 65 19.09 5.02 3.74
N ALA A 66 18.70 4.42 4.86
CA ALA A 66 18.96 4.93 6.20
C ALA A 66 19.31 3.79 7.17
N GLN A 67 20.18 4.08 8.13
CA GLN A 67 20.62 3.11 9.15
C GLN A 67 19.60 3.00 10.30
N VAL A 68 18.36 2.63 9.96
CA VAL A 68 17.22 2.58 10.90
C VAL A 68 17.47 1.63 12.06
N SER A 69 18.03 0.44 11.78
CA SER A 69 18.33 -0.57 12.80
C SER A 69 19.29 -0.03 13.87
N GLN A 70 20.34 0.68 13.46
CA GLN A 70 21.39 1.18 14.33
C GLN A 70 20.95 2.37 15.19
N TYR A 71 20.17 3.31 14.63
CA TYR A 71 19.85 4.56 15.32
C TYR A 71 18.43 4.60 15.89
N PHE A 72 17.45 4.07 15.17
CA PHE A 72 16.04 4.17 15.54
C PHE A 72 15.56 2.94 16.29
N THR A 73 15.72 1.74 15.70
CA THR A 73 15.27 0.50 16.33
C THR A 73 16.05 0.19 17.60
N ALA A 74 17.37 0.37 17.61
CA ALA A 74 18.22 0.10 18.77
C ALA A 74 17.89 0.98 20.00
N THR A 75 17.32 2.16 19.79
CA THR A 75 16.97 3.11 20.87
C THR A 75 15.50 3.08 21.24
N THR A 76 14.69 2.28 20.53
CA THR A 76 13.27 2.11 20.81
C THR A 76 13.07 1.33 22.10
N LYS A 77 12.33 1.91 23.04
CA LYS A 77 11.90 1.25 24.28
C LYS A 77 10.49 0.72 24.08
N ASP A 78 10.26 -0.53 24.46
CA ASP A 78 8.96 -1.18 24.38
C ASP A 78 8.48 -1.51 25.80
N ARG A 79 7.35 -0.94 26.21
CA ARG A 79 6.76 -1.16 27.53
C ARG A 79 5.24 -1.28 27.40
N LYS A 80 4.68 -2.44 27.75
CA LYS A 80 3.23 -2.64 27.89
C LYS A 80 2.40 -2.05 26.73
N CYS A 81 2.80 -2.33 25.49
CA CYS A 81 2.17 -1.85 24.24
C CYS A 81 2.37 -0.36 23.90
N GLU A 82 3.13 0.38 24.69
CA GLU A 82 3.62 1.73 24.36
C GLU A 82 5.08 1.65 23.93
N LYS A 83 5.39 2.18 22.75
CA LYS A 83 6.77 2.33 22.27
C LYS A 83 7.22 3.77 22.45
N THR A 84 8.47 3.98 22.84
CA THR A 84 9.06 5.32 22.89
C THR A 84 10.42 5.34 22.23
N VAL A 85 10.71 6.39 21.47
CA VAL A 85 12.00 6.58 20.77
C VAL A 85 12.30 8.06 20.65
N SER A 86 13.58 8.43 20.56
CA SER A 86 13.96 9.79 20.19
C SER A 86 14.31 9.87 18.72
N PHE A 87 13.72 10.83 18.01
CA PHE A 87 14.10 11.16 16.65
C PHE A 87 14.46 12.65 16.56
N ARG A 88 15.69 12.94 16.13
CA ARG A 88 16.23 14.32 16.07
C ARG A 88 16.12 15.07 17.40
N GLY A 89 16.28 14.37 18.52
CA GLY A 89 16.22 14.94 19.87
C GLY A 89 14.79 15.15 20.42
N ARG A 90 13.76 14.75 19.68
CA ARG A 90 12.35 14.84 20.11
C ARG A 90 11.83 13.47 20.50
N GLU A 91 11.07 13.39 21.58
CA GLU A 91 10.44 12.14 22.00
C GLU A 91 9.22 11.84 21.11
N LEU A 92 9.17 10.62 20.61
CA LEU A 92 8.03 10.06 19.90
C LEU A 92 7.40 8.95 20.74
N LYS A 93 6.07 8.92 20.76
CA LYS A 93 5.25 7.88 21.34
C LYS A 93 4.65 7.05 20.22
N GLY A 94 4.79 5.73 20.31
CA GLY A 94 4.44 4.83 19.23
C GLY A 94 3.50 3.73 19.67
N GLN A 95 2.63 3.31 18.74
CA GLN A 95 1.75 2.17 18.88
C GLN A 95 1.82 1.32 17.62
N GLU A 96 1.71 0.00 17.80
CA GLU A 96 1.59 -0.93 16.68
C GLU A 96 0.15 -0.98 16.19
N ILE A 97 -0.05 -0.73 14.89
CA ILE A 97 -1.32 -0.82 14.19
C ILE A 97 -1.24 -2.03 13.28
N SER A 98 -2.17 -2.98 13.46
CA SER A 98 -2.27 -4.16 12.60
C SER A 98 -3.02 -3.80 11.31
N CYS A 99 -2.68 -4.47 10.21
CA CYS A 99 -3.49 -4.39 9.01
C CYS A 99 -4.89 -4.96 9.28
N PRO A 100 -5.93 -4.48 8.57
CA PRO A 100 -7.29 -4.98 8.72
C PRO A 100 -7.39 -6.48 8.41
N GLN A 101 -8.37 -7.16 9.00
CA GLN A 101 -8.50 -8.61 8.86
C GLN A 101 -8.66 -9.01 7.39
N GLY A 102 -7.84 -9.97 6.94
CA GLY A 102 -7.84 -10.43 5.54
C GLY A 102 -6.97 -9.58 4.60
N TYR A 103 -6.33 -8.52 5.10
CA TYR A 103 -5.44 -7.65 4.32
C TYR A 103 -3.97 -7.83 4.72
N THR A 104 -3.08 -7.59 3.75
CA THR A 104 -1.64 -7.45 3.97
C THR A 104 -1.15 -6.17 3.33
N GLY A 105 -0.18 -5.52 3.97
CA GLY A 105 0.56 -4.42 3.38
C GLY A 105 1.58 -4.91 2.35
N LEU A 106 1.68 -4.20 1.23
CA LEU A 106 2.68 -4.43 0.18
C LEU A 106 3.58 -3.21 0.05
N VAL A 107 4.89 -3.43 0.02
CA VAL A 107 5.87 -2.40 -0.35
C VAL A 107 6.21 -2.58 -1.82
N LEU A 108 5.90 -1.57 -2.62
CA LEU A 108 6.13 -1.58 -4.07
C LEU A 108 7.39 -0.79 -4.41
N LYS A 109 8.22 -1.37 -5.28
CA LYS A 109 9.40 -0.73 -5.83
C LYS A 109 9.33 -0.71 -7.34
N GLU A 110 9.39 0.50 -7.89
CA GLU A 110 9.55 0.69 -9.32
C GLU A 110 11.02 0.44 -9.71
N THR A 111 11.23 -0.45 -10.68
CA THR A 111 12.60 -0.84 -11.09
C THR A 111 13.14 0.09 -12.18
N ASN A 112 12.27 0.59 -13.06
CA ASN A 112 12.60 1.49 -14.15
C ASN A 112 11.70 2.71 -14.07
N LYS A 113 12.28 3.91 -13.97
CA LYS A 113 11.50 5.15 -14.10
C LYS A 113 11.18 5.34 -15.58
N PRO A 114 9.89 5.44 -15.97
CA PRO A 114 9.55 5.74 -17.34
C PRO A 114 10.10 7.12 -17.74
N GLY A 115 10.51 7.28 -18.99
CA GLY A 115 11.01 8.55 -19.52
C GLY A 115 9.91 9.59 -19.74
N SER A 116 8.65 9.13 -19.78
CA SER A 116 7.45 9.94 -19.98
C SER A 116 6.22 9.28 -19.35
N ASP A 117 5.17 10.07 -19.08
CA ASP A 117 3.91 9.55 -18.51
C ASP A 117 3.11 8.65 -19.48
N GLN A 118 3.54 8.56 -20.75
CA GLN A 118 2.90 7.74 -21.77
C GLN A 118 3.44 6.30 -21.81
N GLU A 119 4.47 5.98 -21.04
CA GLU A 119 5.08 4.66 -21.00
C GLU A 119 4.41 3.75 -19.96
N ASP A 120 4.25 2.47 -20.32
CA ASP A 120 3.84 1.43 -19.37
C ASP A 120 4.85 1.31 -18.23
N ARG A 121 4.34 1.15 -17.01
CA ARG A 121 5.13 1.08 -15.79
C ARG A 121 5.04 -0.31 -15.18
N THR A 122 6.17 -0.82 -14.72
CA THR A 122 6.19 -2.08 -13.96
C THR A 122 6.72 -1.82 -12.56
N VAL A 123 5.89 -2.11 -11.57
CA VAL A 123 6.25 -2.06 -10.15
C VAL A 123 6.32 -3.47 -9.59
N LYS A 124 7.33 -3.74 -8.78
CA LYS A 124 7.54 -5.07 -8.16
C LYS A 124 7.24 -4.98 -6.68
N VAL A 125 6.63 -6.03 -6.13
CA VAL A 125 6.53 -6.17 -4.66
C VAL A 125 7.91 -6.49 -4.11
N SER A 126 8.45 -5.63 -3.24
CA SER A 126 9.76 -5.84 -2.61
C SER A 126 9.68 -6.54 -1.26
N SER A 127 8.62 -6.25 -0.50
CA SER A 127 8.40 -6.80 0.84
C SER A 127 6.93 -6.67 1.22
N VAL A 128 6.53 -7.38 2.27
CA VAL A 128 5.18 -7.34 2.83
C VAL A 128 5.23 -6.89 4.28
N PHE A 129 4.10 -6.47 4.85
CA PHE A 129 3.97 -6.21 6.28
C PHE A 129 2.53 -6.47 6.73
N ASP A 130 2.38 -7.05 7.92
CA ASP A 130 1.06 -7.31 8.52
C ASP A 130 0.67 -6.22 9.53
N LYS A 131 1.62 -5.33 9.83
CA LYS A 131 1.50 -4.27 10.84
C LYS A 131 2.52 -3.17 10.60
N LEU A 132 2.23 -1.98 11.10
CA LEU A 132 3.14 -0.83 11.11
C LEU A 132 3.18 -0.21 12.50
N THR A 133 4.28 0.46 12.83
CA THR A 133 4.33 1.31 14.03
C THR A 133 4.01 2.73 13.63
N TYR A 134 2.92 3.27 14.19
CA TYR A 134 2.57 4.67 14.06
C TYR A 134 3.15 5.45 15.23
N TRP A 135 3.76 6.61 14.94
CA TRP A 135 4.41 7.46 15.90
C TRP A 135 3.75 8.83 15.94
N ASN A 136 3.39 9.27 17.14
CA ASN A 136 2.98 10.63 17.44
C ASN A 136 4.07 11.38 18.21
N LEU A 137 4.01 12.69 18.14
CA LEU A 137 4.90 13.59 18.85
C LEU A 137 4.33 13.84 20.24
N GLU A 138 5.08 13.50 21.29
CA GLU A 138 4.80 13.75 22.72
C GLU A 138 3.53 13.09 23.29
N THR A 139 2.44 12.96 22.52
CA THR A 139 1.21 12.26 22.89
C THR A 139 1.19 10.84 22.34
N PRO A 140 0.68 9.85 23.09
CA PRO A 140 0.44 8.52 22.55
C PRO A 140 -0.58 8.55 21.41
N PRO A 141 -0.45 7.66 20.41
CA PRO A 141 -1.52 7.38 19.47
C PRO A 141 -2.84 7.02 20.16
N ASN A 142 -3.96 7.39 19.56
CA ASN A 142 -5.30 7.12 20.05
C ASN A 142 -6.27 6.81 18.88
N SER A 143 -7.53 6.53 19.22
CA SER A 143 -8.57 6.13 18.26
C SER A 143 -8.94 7.22 17.25
N ASP A 144 -8.72 8.49 17.59
CA ASP A 144 -9.13 9.64 16.79
C ASP A 144 -8.05 10.03 15.76
N ASP A 145 -6.88 9.38 15.81
CA ASP A 145 -5.84 9.55 14.80
C ASP A 145 -6.34 9.05 13.44
N MET A 146 -6.18 9.88 12.40
CA MET A 146 -6.70 9.60 11.05
C MET A 146 -6.26 8.24 10.49
N ILE A 147 -5.02 7.83 10.76
CA ILE A 147 -4.51 6.54 10.28
C ILE A 147 -5.17 5.36 10.99
N VAL A 148 -5.53 5.51 12.27
CA VAL A 148 -6.24 4.48 13.03
C VAL A 148 -7.65 4.32 12.47
N MET A 149 -8.37 5.43 12.31
CA MET A 149 -9.70 5.44 11.69
C MET A 149 -9.69 4.91 10.25
N ALA A 150 -8.63 5.17 9.48
CA ALA A 150 -8.51 4.69 8.10
C ALA A 150 -8.38 3.17 8.01
N MET A 151 -7.94 2.48 9.07
CA MET A 151 -7.87 1.02 9.08
C MET A 151 -9.25 0.36 9.17
N ASP A 152 -10.30 1.09 9.58
CA ASP A 152 -11.67 0.56 9.62
C ASP A 152 -12.37 0.65 8.25
N TRP A 153 -11.82 1.46 7.32
CA TRP A 153 -12.42 1.68 6.00
C TRP A 153 -12.63 0.40 5.17
N PRO A 154 -11.70 -0.57 5.13
CA PRO A 154 -11.89 -1.76 4.28
C PRO A 154 -13.12 -2.59 4.65
N GLU A 155 -13.43 -2.74 5.95
CA GLU A 155 -14.63 -3.44 6.40
C GLU A 155 -15.91 -2.72 5.92
N LEU A 156 -15.92 -1.39 6.02
CA LEU A 156 -17.03 -0.58 5.52
C LEU A 156 -17.15 -0.65 3.98
N ALA A 157 -16.03 -0.62 3.27
CA ALA A 157 -16.00 -0.71 1.81
C ALA A 157 -16.56 -2.05 1.31
N ASP A 158 -16.22 -3.16 1.99
CA ASP A 158 -16.74 -4.48 1.68
C ASP A 158 -18.27 -4.56 1.87
N ALA A 159 -18.81 -3.90 2.90
CA ALA A 159 -20.26 -3.82 3.12
C ALA A 159 -20.98 -3.00 2.03
N ILE A 160 -20.38 -1.88 1.57
CA ILE A 160 -20.96 -1.01 0.55
C ILE A 160 -20.92 -1.66 -0.85
N HIS A 161 -19.81 -2.31 -1.18
CA HIS A 161 -19.55 -2.88 -2.50
C HIS A 161 -19.90 -4.37 -2.61
N GLY A 162 -20.45 -4.95 -1.54
CA GLY A 162 -20.96 -6.31 -1.52
C GLY A 162 -22.06 -6.53 -2.59
N PRO A 163 -22.19 -7.75 -3.13
CA PRO A 163 -23.26 -8.06 -4.07
C PRO A 163 -24.63 -7.89 -3.41
N VAL A 164 -25.59 -7.32 -4.13
CA VAL A 164 -26.99 -7.25 -3.68
C VAL A 164 -27.60 -8.64 -3.75
N GLN A 165 -28.29 -9.07 -2.69
CA GLN A 165 -29.04 -10.33 -2.68
C GLN A 165 -30.39 -10.07 -3.37
N ASP A 166 -30.72 -10.88 -4.37
CA ASP A 166 -32.02 -10.89 -5.05
C ASP A 166 -33.11 -11.60 -4.23
#